data_AF-A0A4Q3IHD9-F1
#
_entry.id   AF-A0A4Q3IHD9-F1
#
_cell.length_a   1.000
_cell.length_b   1.000
_cell.length_c   1.000
_cell.angle_alpha   90.00
_cell.angle_beta   90.00
_cell.angle_gamma   90.00
#
_symmetry.space_group_name_H-M   'P 1'
#
loop_
_entity.id
_entity.type
_entity.pdbx_description
1 polymer ?
#
loop_
_entity_poly.entity_id
_entity_poly.type
_entity_poly.pdbx_seq_one_letter_code
_entity_poly.pdbx_strand_id
1 'polypeptide(L)' 'MRVDAFDFDLPEASIALRPAVPRAAARLLLVRPEGMLADRTIADLPQLLRRGDILVFNDTRVI' A
#
# COMPACT_ATOMS: atom_id res chain seq x y z
N MET A 1 25.05 -6.63 0.45
CA MET A 1 23.70 -6.68 1.08
C MET A 1 23.27 -8.13 1.15
N ARG A 2 22.79 -8.60 2.30
CA ARG A 2 22.27 -9.97 2.47
C ARG A 2 20.80 -10.00 2.02
N VAL A 3 20.55 -10.59 0.85
CA VAL A 3 19.22 -10.55 0.19
C VAL A 3 18.20 -11.48 0.87
N ASP A 4 18.69 -12.54 1.49
CA ASP A 4 17.97 -13.51 2.31
C ASP A 4 17.29 -12.89 3.54
N ALA A 5 17.83 -11.77 4.05
CA ALA A 5 17.23 -11.05 5.17
C ALA A 5 15.87 -10.39 4.83
N PHE A 6 15.46 -10.41 3.56
CA PHE A 6 14.21 -9.82 3.06
C PHE A 6 13.26 -10.88 2.49
N ASP A 7 13.59 -12.16 2.62
CA ASP A 7 12.78 -13.26 2.10
C ASP A 7 11.57 -13.53 3.00
N PHE A 8 10.44 -13.90 2.40
CA PHE A 8 9.21 -14.26 3.11
C PHE A 8 8.34 -15.20 2.27
N ASP A 9 7.54 -16.03 2.94
CA ASP A 9 6.59 -16.90 2.27
C ASP A 9 5.44 -16.07 1.67
N LEU A 10 5.31 -16.12 0.34
CA LEU A 10 4.26 -15.43 -0.41
C LEU A 10 3.49 -16.47 -1.24
N PRO A 11 2.30 -16.90 -0.77
CA PRO A 11 1.45 -17.79 -1.55
C PRO A 11 1.09 -17.16 -2.90
N GLU A 12 1.21 -17.92 -3.99
CA GLU A 12 0.93 -17.43 -5.35
C GLU A 12 -0.49 -16.86 -5.48
N ALA A 13 -1.47 -17.46 -4.80
CA ALA A 13 -2.85 -16.99 -4.76
C ALA A 13 -3.03 -15.59 -4.14
N SER A 14 -2.05 -15.09 -3.39
CA SER A 14 -2.04 -13.74 -2.81
C SER A 14 -1.51 -12.68 -3.79
N ILE A 15 -0.99 -13.08 -4.95
CA ILE A 15 -0.53 -12.18 -6.01
C ILE A 15 -1.73 -11.83 -6.91
N ALA A 16 -2.20 -10.59 -6.79
CA ALA A 16 -3.34 -10.13 -7.56
C ALA A 16 -3.02 -10.05 -9.08
N LEU A 17 -3.71 -10.86 -9.88
CA LEU A 17 -3.59 -10.83 -11.35
C LEU A 17 -4.39 -9.69 -12.00
N ARG A 18 -5.35 -9.12 -11.26
CA ARG A 18 -6.23 -8.04 -11.70
C ARG A 18 -6.43 -7.06 -10.54
N PRO A 19 -6.63 -5.77 -10.84
CA PRO A 19 -6.90 -4.80 -9.79
C PRO A 19 -8.29 -5.01 -9.17
N ALA A 20 -8.45 -4.53 -7.93
CA ALA A 20 -9.77 -4.38 -7.33
C ALA A 20 -10.65 -3.41 -8.15
N VAL A 21 -11.95 -3.70 -8.22
CA VAL A 21 -12.96 -2.86 -8.87
C VAL A 21 -14.13 -2.68 -7.90
N PRO A 22 -14.40 -1.45 -7.42
CA PRO A 22 -13.69 -0.19 -7.71
C PRO A 22 -12.27 -0.16 -7.11
N ARG A 23 -11.36 0.63 -7.69
CA ARG A 23 -9.96 0.73 -7.26
C ARG A 23 -9.80 1.07 -5.77
N ALA A 24 -10.69 1.92 -5.24
CA ALA A 24 -10.67 2.35 -3.84
C ALA A 24 -11.02 1.23 -2.84
N ALA A 25 -11.57 0.10 -3.30
CA ALA A 25 -11.89 -1.06 -2.46
C ALA A 25 -10.66 -1.94 -2.16
N ALA A 26 -9.50 -1.67 -2.76
CA ALA A 26 -8.27 -2.37 -2.41
C ALA A 26 -7.92 -2.17 -0.92
N ARG A 27 -7.38 -3.20 -0.29
CA ARG A 27 -6.92 -3.15 1.11
C ARG A 27 -5.73 -2.22 1.25
N LEU A 28 -5.69 -1.49 2.36
CA LEU A 28 -4.60 -0.64 2.81
C LEU A 28 -4.18 -1.12 4.19
N LEU A 29 -2.93 -1.56 4.34
CA LEU A 29 -2.37 -1.90 5.66
C LEU A 29 -1.70 -0.66 6.25
N LEU A 30 -2.27 -0.11 7.32
CA LEU A 30 -1.64 0.96 8.09
C LEU A 30 -0.64 0.34 9.08
N VAL A 31 0.63 0.65 8.88
CA VAL A 31 1.72 0.26 9.80
C VAL A 31 2.23 1.51 10.50
N ARG A 32 2.19 1.52 11.83
CA ARG A 32 2.76 2.61 12.63
C ARG A 32 4.15 2.24 13.16
N PRO A 33 5.05 3.22 13.41
CA PRO A 33 6.40 2.95 13.92
C PRO A 33 6.43 2.15 15.23
N GLU A 34 5.42 2.30 16.08
CA GLU A 34 5.24 1.55 17.33
C GLU A 34 4.84 0.07 17.13
N GLY A 35 4.72 -0.39 15.89
CA GLY A 35 4.36 -1.77 15.55
C GLY A 35 2.85 -2.04 15.48
N MET A 36 2.01 -1.02 15.67
CA MET A 36 0.57 -1.16 15.50
C MET A 36 0.22 -1.37 14.02
N LEU A 37 -0.59 -2.40 13.76
CA LEU A 37 -1.14 -2.73 12.45
C LEU A 37 -2.65 -2.48 12.43
N ALA A 38 -3.16 -1.93 11.34
CA ALA A 38 -4.61 -1.79 11.13
C ALA A 38 -4.98 -2.02 9.66
N ASP A 39 -6.00 -2.85 9.44
CA ASP A 39 -6.62 -3.04 8.14
C ASP A 39 -7.57 -1.87 7.81
N ARG A 40 -7.41 -1.33 6.61
CA ARG A 40 -8.20 -0.23 6.03
C ARG A 40 -8.46 -0.54 4.55
N THR A 41 -9.14 0.37 3.87
CA THR A 41 -9.23 0.42 2.41
C THR A 41 -8.55 1.66 1.86
N ILE A 42 -8.24 1.68 0.56
CA ILE A 42 -7.71 2.89 -0.10
C ILE A 42 -8.69 4.07 0.02
N ALA A 43 -10.00 3.81 0.09
CA ALA A 43 -11.01 4.83 0.34
C ALA A 43 -10.82 5.57 1.69
N ASP A 44 -10.19 4.93 2.68
CA ASP A 44 -9.93 5.52 4.00
C ASP A 44 -8.67 6.40 4.03
N LEU A 45 -7.84 6.38 2.98
CA LEU A 45 -6.57 7.13 2.93
C LEU A 45 -6.73 8.61 3.30
N PRO A 46 -7.74 9.36 2.81
CA PRO A 46 -7.90 10.76 3.19
C PRO A 46 -8.06 11.00 4.69
N GLN A 47 -8.61 10.04 5.44
CA GLN A 47 -8.79 10.14 6.90
C GLN A 47 -7.46 9.97 7.67
N LEU A 48 -6.42 9.43 7.02
CA LEU A 48 -5.10 9.22 7.61
C LEU A 48 -4.18 10.43 7.44
N LEU A 49 -4.54 11.35 6.55
CA LEU A 49 -3.78 12.55 6.23
C LEU A 49 -4.17 13.71 7.13
N ARG A 50 -3.23 14.62 7.34
CA ARG A 50 -3.42 15.86 8.08
C ARG A 50 -3.38 17.04 7.12
N ARG A 51 -4.00 18.14 7.55
CA ARG A 51 -3.92 19.40 6.80
C ARG A 51 -2.45 19.81 6.68
N GLY A 52 -1.99 20.03 5.45
CA GLY A 52 -0.62 20.40 5.14
C GLY A 52 0.25 19.24 4.67
N ASP A 53 -0.23 17.99 4.73
CA ASP A 53 0.48 16.86 4.12
C ASP A 53 0.53 17.01 2.60
N ILE A 54 1.64 16.57 2.00
CA ILE A 54 1.85 16.60 0.55
C ILE A 54 1.88 15.16 0.04
N LEU A 55 0.99 14.84 -0.90
CA LEU A 55 1.04 13.60 -1.65
C LEU A 55 1.85 13.82 -2.93
N VAL A 56 2.98 13.12 -3.03
CA VAL A 56 3.83 13.15 -4.23
C VAL A 56 3.50 11.93 -5.07
N PHE A 57 2.98 12.16 -6.27
CA PHE A 57 2.68 11.12 -7.24
C PHE A 57 3.76 11.06 -8.31
N ASN A 58 4.10 9.85 -8.74
CA ASN A 58 4.90 9.67 -9.93
C ASN A 58 3.98 9.70 -11.16
N ASP A 59 4.17 10.69 -12.03
CA ASP A 59 3.54 10.78 -13.34
C ASP A 59 4.59 10.47 -14.42
N THR A 60 4.61 9.23 -14.91
CA THR A 60 5.59 8.78 -15.90
C THR A 60 5.09 9.11 -17.31
N ARG A 61 5.89 9.87 -18.07
CA ARG A 61 5.64 10.19 -19.48
C ARG A 61 6.70 9.54 -20.37
N VAL A 62 6.27 8.91 -21.45
CA VAL A 62 7.16 8.44 -22.52
C VAL A 62 7.45 9.63 -23.45
N ILE A 63 8.72 9.90 -23.70
CA ILE A 63 9.20 10.93 -24.65
C ILE A 63 9.39 10.30 -26.01
#